data_AF-A0A453N8G4-F1
#
_entry.id   AF-A0A453N8G4-F1
#
_cell.length_a   1.000
_cell.length_b   1.000
_cell.length_c   1.000
_cell.angle_alpha   90.00
_cell.angle_beta   90.00
_cell.angle_gamma   90.00
#
_symmetry.space_group_name_H-M   'P 1'
#
loop_
_entity.id
_entity.type
_entity.pdbx_description
1 polymer ?
#
loop_
_entity_poly.entity_id
_entity_poly.type
_entity_poly.pdbx_seq_one_letter_code
_entity_poly.pdbx_strand_id
1 'polypeptide(L)'
;MVGNFQRPYMHTFACSNLSILQSCGQLSTMAFKQEQLWFNANERIPWHDKLDSEDALQKRIHELVSLGNLEAAVSLLLSTPPEGTNFYPNALRAVVLSSAVSRSLHELAVKVVAANMVRTDKSLSGTHLLCAVGKYQEACSQLQDAGCWIDAATLAATHLHGSDYARVLQRWAGFVLRGEQNMWRALILYVAAGALPEALETLRSNQRPDTAALFLLACHEIYSQITTESKPADEVPGSATERSQKLLFPSKNVSDENLIAVSEVFGQYQQKLIHLCMDMEPIVN
;
A
#
# COMPACT_ATOMS: atom_id res chain seq x y z
N MET A 1 -37.80 -40.59 -9.78
CA MET A 1 -37.63 -39.17 -9.46
C MET A 1 -36.54 -38.63 -10.35
N VAL A 2 -36.93 -37.79 -11.32
CA VAL A 2 -36.05 -37.19 -12.32
C VAL A 2 -35.40 -35.96 -11.69
N GLY A 3 -34.08 -36.00 -11.50
CA GLY A 3 -33.30 -34.86 -11.02
C GLY A 3 -32.77 -34.06 -12.20
N ASN A 4 -33.37 -32.89 -12.44
CA ASN A 4 -32.92 -31.91 -13.43
C ASN A 4 -31.52 -31.40 -13.06
N PHE A 5 -30.51 -31.74 -13.86
CA PHE A 5 -29.24 -31.01 -13.86
C PHE A 5 -29.33 -29.86 -14.85
N GLN A 6 -29.49 -28.66 -14.28
CA GLN A 6 -29.47 -27.38 -14.98
C GLN A 6 -28.09 -27.19 -15.62
N ARG A 7 -28.06 -27.04 -16.96
CA ARG A 7 -26.84 -26.67 -17.69
C ARG A 7 -26.42 -25.24 -17.29
N PRO A 8 -25.13 -24.98 -17.02
CA PRO A 8 -24.66 -23.60 -16.94
C PRO A 8 -24.61 -22.98 -18.35
N TYR A 9 -25.00 -21.72 -18.41
CA TYR A 9 -25.18 -20.89 -19.59
C TYR A 9 -23.92 -20.84 -20.46
N MET A 10 -24.08 -21.19 -21.75
CA MET A 10 -23.09 -20.88 -22.78
C MET A 10 -23.06 -19.37 -23.01
N HIS A 11 -21.96 -18.71 -22.67
CA HIS A 11 -21.65 -17.41 -23.26
C HIS A 11 -21.28 -17.64 -24.73
N THR A 12 -22.22 -17.32 -25.60
CA THR A 12 -22.04 -17.30 -27.05
C THR A 12 -21.05 -16.19 -27.40
N PHE A 13 -19.80 -16.55 -27.73
CA PHE A 13 -18.92 -15.63 -28.44
C PHE A 13 -19.46 -15.48 -29.87
N ALA A 14 -20.20 -14.40 -30.10
CA ALA A 14 -20.63 -14.00 -31.43
C ALA A 14 -19.40 -13.54 -32.23
N CYS A 15 -18.85 -14.45 -33.04
CA CYS A 15 -17.83 -14.12 -34.01
C CYS A 15 -18.48 -13.32 -35.15
N SER A 16 -18.45 -11.99 -35.02
CA SER A 16 -18.97 -11.08 -36.04
C SER A 16 -17.82 -10.71 -36.98
N ASN A 17 -17.93 -11.14 -38.23
CA ASN A 17 -17.24 -10.61 -39.41
C ASN A 17 -15.71 -10.58 -39.39
N LEU A 18 -15.10 -11.69 -39.81
CA LEU A 18 -13.91 -11.62 -40.68
C LEU A 18 -13.95 -12.80 -41.66
N SER A 19 -14.71 -12.65 -42.73
CA SER A 19 -14.49 -13.43 -43.94
C SER A 19 -13.17 -12.98 -44.55
N ILE A 20 -12.17 -13.86 -44.57
CA ILE A 20 -11.24 -14.17 -45.68
C ILE A 20 -9.93 -14.78 -45.11
N LEU A 21 -9.57 -15.93 -45.70
CA LEU A 21 -8.31 -16.69 -45.63
C LEU A 21 -7.95 -17.47 -44.33
N GLN A 22 -8.31 -18.76 -44.28
CA GLN A 22 -7.32 -19.85 -44.23
C GLN A 22 -8.01 -21.22 -44.28
N SER A 23 -7.95 -21.89 -45.43
CA SER A 23 -8.10 -23.35 -45.51
C SER A 23 -6.87 -24.00 -44.89
N CYS A 24 -6.81 -24.11 -43.56
CA CYS A 24 -5.71 -24.80 -42.89
C CYS A 24 -6.08 -26.27 -42.68
N GLY A 25 -5.54 -27.15 -43.53
CA GLY A 25 -5.30 -28.58 -43.24
C GLY A 25 -6.49 -29.43 -42.81
N GLN A 26 -7.50 -29.62 -43.66
CA GLN A 26 -8.45 -30.72 -43.45
C GLN A 26 -7.78 -32.06 -43.75
N LEU A 27 -7.21 -32.70 -42.73
CA LEU A 27 -6.94 -34.14 -42.76
C LEU A 27 -8.30 -34.86 -42.80
N SER A 28 -8.75 -35.14 -44.02
CA SER A 28 -9.84 -36.07 -44.31
C SER A 28 -9.54 -37.39 -43.58
N THR A 29 -10.44 -37.81 -42.68
CA THR A 29 -10.45 -39.08 -41.91
C THR A 29 -9.64 -39.15 -40.60
N MET A 30 -9.97 -38.28 -39.64
CA MET A 30 -9.74 -38.63 -38.23
C MET A 30 -10.76 -39.69 -37.78
N ALA A 31 -10.31 -40.76 -37.11
CA ALA A 31 -11.18 -41.83 -36.56
C ALA A 31 -12.04 -41.37 -35.37
N PHE A 32 -11.83 -40.14 -34.88
CA PHE A 32 -12.52 -39.57 -33.74
C PHE A 32 -12.77 -38.08 -33.99
N LYS A 33 -13.77 -37.52 -33.30
CA LYS A 33 -14.08 -36.08 -33.35
C LYS A 33 -13.14 -35.31 -32.44
N GLN A 34 -12.78 -34.08 -32.81
CA GLN A 34 -11.96 -33.20 -31.95
C GLN A 34 -12.55 -33.02 -30.54
N GLU A 35 -13.88 -32.96 -30.44
CA GLU A 35 -14.63 -32.89 -29.18
C GLU A 35 -14.41 -34.11 -28.27
N GLN A 36 -14.21 -35.32 -28.83
CA GLN A 36 -13.94 -36.52 -28.04
C GLN A 36 -12.57 -36.44 -27.37
N LEU A 37 -11.57 -35.87 -28.06
CA LEU A 37 -10.24 -35.70 -27.49
C LEU A 37 -10.26 -34.68 -26.34
N TRP A 38 -11.06 -33.61 -26.47
CA TRP A 38 -11.31 -32.63 -25.41
C TRP A 38 -12.06 -33.25 -24.21
N PHE A 39 -13.09 -34.07 -24.45
CA PHE A 39 -13.83 -34.75 -23.39
C PHE A 39 -12.93 -35.72 -22.61
N ASN A 40 -12.20 -36.58 -23.32
CA ASN A 40 -11.27 -37.53 -22.71
C ASN A 40 -10.20 -36.81 -21.89
N ALA A 41 -9.69 -35.67 -22.37
CA ALA A 41 -8.70 -34.88 -21.63
C ALA A 41 -9.30 -34.27 -20.34
N ASN A 42 -10.56 -33.82 -20.34
CA ASN A 42 -11.23 -33.36 -19.13
C ASN A 42 -11.45 -34.49 -18.11
N GLU A 43 -11.77 -35.71 -18.57
CA GLU A 43 -11.93 -36.86 -17.68
C GLU A 43 -10.63 -37.25 -16.96
N ARG A 44 -9.45 -36.91 -17.52
CA ARG A 44 -8.15 -37.20 -16.91
C ARG A 44 -7.75 -36.24 -15.80
N ILE A 45 -8.26 -35.01 -15.78
CA ILE A 45 -7.86 -33.99 -14.77
C ILE A 45 -7.98 -34.52 -13.33
N PRO A 46 -9.09 -35.18 -12.92
CA PRO A 46 -9.23 -35.69 -11.56
C PRO A 46 -8.34 -36.89 -11.23
N TRP A 47 -7.72 -37.53 -12.24
CA TRP A 47 -6.82 -38.66 -12.00
C TRP A 47 -5.54 -38.21 -11.29
N HIS A 48 -5.16 -36.93 -11.47
CA HIS A 48 -4.02 -36.33 -10.80
C HIS A 48 -4.33 -35.91 -9.35
N ASP A 49 -5.61 -35.83 -8.92
CA ASP A 49 -5.96 -35.52 -7.52
C ASP A 49 -5.46 -36.59 -6.53
N LYS A 50 -5.16 -37.79 -7.01
CA LYS A 50 -4.70 -38.92 -6.20
C LYS A 50 -3.19 -39.02 -6.09
N LEU A 51 -2.45 -38.10 -6.71
CA LEU A 51 -1.00 -38.16 -6.84
C LEU A 51 -0.37 -36.89 -6.22
N ASP A 52 0.28 -37.05 -5.08
CA ASP A 52 0.89 -35.94 -4.31
C ASP A 52 2.35 -35.64 -4.70
N SER A 53 2.80 -36.04 -5.90
CA SER A 53 4.17 -35.73 -6.34
C SER A 53 4.23 -34.38 -7.07
N GLU A 54 5.37 -33.69 -6.96
CA GLU A 54 5.61 -32.44 -7.70
C GLU A 54 5.47 -32.63 -9.22
N ASP A 55 5.92 -33.78 -9.73
CA ASP A 55 5.77 -34.15 -11.15
C ASP A 55 4.30 -34.33 -11.55
N ALA A 56 3.47 -34.89 -10.68
CA ALA A 56 2.04 -35.03 -10.94
C ALA A 56 1.35 -33.66 -10.97
N LEU A 57 1.73 -32.75 -10.06
CA LEU A 57 1.25 -31.38 -10.07
C LEU A 57 1.60 -30.67 -11.40
N GLN A 58 2.84 -30.79 -11.88
CA GLN A 58 3.26 -30.17 -13.14
C GLN A 58 2.50 -30.75 -14.35
N LYS A 59 2.27 -32.07 -14.39
CA LYS A 59 1.47 -32.72 -15.44
C LYS A 59 0.02 -32.23 -15.41
N ARG A 60 -0.58 -32.12 -14.23
CA ARG A 60 -1.93 -31.58 -14.07
C ARG A 60 -2.04 -30.14 -14.56
N ILE A 61 -1.09 -29.29 -14.20
CA ILE A 61 -1.05 -27.90 -14.68
C ILE A 61 -0.93 -27.87 -16.21
N HIS A 62 -0.08 -28.71 -16.80
CA HIS A 62 0.06 -28.80 -18.25
C HIS A 62 -1.25 -29.18 -18.95
N GLU A 63 -1.99 -30.17 -18.42
CA GLU A 63 -3.28 -30.56 -18.97
C GLU A 63 -4.33 -29.43 -18.86
N LEU A 64 -4.40 -28.75 -17.71
CA LEU A 64 -5.33 -27.63 -17.52
C LEU A 64 -5.06 -26.47 -18.50
N VAL A 65 -3.79 -26.11 -18.70
CA VAL A 65 -3.39 -25.08 -19.68
C VAL A 65 -3.73 -25.53 -21.09
N SER A 66 -3.46 -26.79 -21.44
CA SER A 66 -3.75 -27.35 -22.77
C SER A 66 -5.25 -27.38 -23.09
N LEU A 67 -6.09 -27.51 -22.06
CA LEU A 67 -7.56 -27.48 -22.18
C LEU A 67 -8.14 -26.06 -22.13
N GLY A 68 -7.31 -25.03 -21.93
CA GLY A 68 -7.73 -23.64 -21.80
C GLY A 68 -8.34 -23.28 -20.45
N ASN A 69 -8.32 -24.17 -19.46
CA ASN A 69 -8.80 -23.89 -18.11
C ASN A 69 -7.70 -23.19 -17.29
N LEU A 70 -7.43 -21.95 -17.68
CA LEU A 70 -6.34 -21.14 -17.11
C LEU A 70 -6.60 -20.74 -15.66
N GLU A 71 -7.86 -20.51 -15.27
CA GLU A 71 -8.23 -20.18 -13.88
C GLU A 71 -7.82 -21.27 -12.90
N ALA A 72 -8.18 -22.53 -13.20
CA ALA A 72 -7.80 -23.67 -12.37
C ALA A 72 -6.27 -23.89 -12.37
N ALA A 73 -5.61 -23.68 -13.51
CA ALA A 73 -4.15 -23.77 -13.59
C ALA A 73 -3.46 -22.72 -12.70
N VAL A 74 -3.92 -21.46 -12.73
CA VAL A 74 -3.40 -20.39 -11.89
C VAL A 74 -3.61 -20.70 -10.41
N SER A 75 -4.79 -21.21 -10.02
CA SER A 75 -5.07 -21.57 -8.63
C SER A 75 -4.09 -22.63 -8.10
N LEU A 76 -3.79 -23.66 -8.89
CA LEU A 76 -2.82 -24.68 -8.50
C LEU A 76 -1.39 -24.12 -8.44
N LEU A 77 -1.00 -23.31 -9.41
CA LEU A 77 0.32 -22.68 -9.41
C LEU A 77 0.54 -21.81 -8.16
N LEU A 78 -0.46 -21.03 -7.75
CA LEU A 78 -0.41 -20.18 -6.55
C LEU A 78 -0.40 -20.97 -5.23
N SER A 79 -0.87 -22.22 -5.22
CA SER A 79 -0.77 -23.10 -4.05
C SER A 79 0.64 -23.69 -3.82
N THR A 80 1.59 -23.45 -4.72
CA THR A 80 2.97 -23.93 -4.57
C THR A 80 3.62 -23.27 -3.34
N PRO A 81 4.20 -24.03 -2.40
CA PRO A 81 4.84 -23.47 -1.21
C PRO A 81 6.07 -22.63 -1.59
N PRO A 82 6.33 -21.50 -0.89
CA PRO A 82 7.43 -20.59 -1.21
C PRO A 82 8.83 -21.17 -1.00
N GLU A 83 8.96 -22.21 -0.17
CA GLU A 83 10.22 -22.89 0.11
C GLU A 83 10.62 -23.93 -0.97
N GLY A 84 9.71 -24.24 -1.90
CA GLY A 84 9.94 -25.23 -2.95
C GLY A 84 10.76 -24.71 -4.14
N THR A 85 11.50 -25.61 -4.80
CA THR A 85 12.29 -25.31 -6.01
C THR A 85 11.42 -24.80 -7.17
N ASN A 86 10.18 -25.27 -7.23
CA ASN A 86 9.19 -24.92 -8.24
C ASN A 86 8.45 -23.61 -7.99
N PHE A 87 8.67 -22.93 -6.85
CA PHE A 87 7.95 -21.69 -6.51
C PHE A 87 8.12 -20.60 -7.57
N TYR A 88 9.35 -20.23 -7.94
CA TYR A 88 9.59 -19.14 -8.90
C TYR A 88 9.08 -19.46 -10.31
N PRO A 89 9.36 -20.66 -10.89
CA PRO A 89 8.76 -21.04 -12.16
C PRO A 89 7.24 -21.02 -12.14
N ASN A 90 6.63 -21.51 -11.06
CA ASN A 90 5.17 -21.55 -10.94
C ASN A 90 4.57 -20.16 -10.73
N ALA A 91 5.20 -19.31 -9.94
CA ALA A 91 4.80 -17.92 -9.73
C ALA A 91 4.83 -17.12 -11.03
N LEU A 92 5.91 -17.23 -11.83
CA LEU A 92 6.00 -16.59 -13.13
C LEU A 92 4.87 -17.03 -14.06
N ARG A 93 4.62 -18.34 -14.13
CA ARG A 93 3.53 -18.90 -14.94
C ARG A 93 2.16 -18.43 -14.43
N ALA A 94 1.93 -18.38 -13.13
CA ALA A 94 0.67 -17.92 -12.55
C ALA A 94 0.39 -16.45 -12.92
N VAL A 95 1.40 -15.59 -12.79
CA VAL A 95 1.28 -14.16 -13.12
C VAL A 95 1.02 -13.94 -14.62
N VAL A 96 1.71 -14.67 -15.49
CA VAL A 96 1.52 -14.55 -16.95
C VAL A 96 0.19 -15.16 -17.40
N LEU A 97 -0.21 -16.32 -16.89
CA LEU A 97 -1.47 -16.96 -17.29
C LEU A 97 -2.69 -16.19 -16.76
N SER A 98 -2.61 -15.61 -15.56
CA SER A 98 -3.70 -14.82 -14.99
C SER A 98 -4.00 -13.56 -15.79
N SER A 99 -3.00 -12.93 -16.42
CA SER A 99 -3.22 -11.74 -17.26
C SER A 99 -4.03 -12.03 -18.52
N ALA A 100 -3.96 -13.27 -19.04
CA ALA A 100 -4.76 -13.72 -20.16
C ALA A 100 -6.22 -14.03 -19.77
N VAL A 101 -6.50 -14.24 -18.48
CA VAL A 101 -7.84 -14.53 -17.97
C VAL A 101 -8.60 -13.24 -17.65
N SER A 102 -8.08 -12.44 -16.72
CA SER A 102 -8.73 -11.20 -16.29
C SER A 102 -7.78 -10.30 -15.51
N ARG A 103 -8.07 -9.00 -15.51
CA ARG A 103 -7.34 -8.02 -14.71
C ARG A 103 -7.44 -8.30 -13.20
N SER A 104 -8.61 -8.71 -12.71
CA SER A 104 -8.84 -9.00 -11.29
C SER A 104 -8.04 -10.22 -10.82
N LEU A 105 -8.01 -11.30 -11.61
CA LEU A 105 -7.20 -12.48 -11.29
C LEU A 105 -5.71 -12.17 -11.36
N HIS A 106 -5.28 -11.35 -12.31
CA HIS A 106 -3.89 -10.92 -12.42
C HIS A 106 -3.43 -10.11 -11.21
N GLU A 107 -4.21 -9.12 -10.79
CA GLU A 107 -3.92 -8.34 -9.56
C GLU A 107 -3.86 -9.24 -8.33
N LEU A 108 -4.77 -10.22 -8.20
CA LEU A 108 -4.76 -11.18 -7.10
C LEU A 108 -3.51 -12.07 -7.12
N ALA A 109 -3.18 -12.65 -8.27
CA ALA A 109 -2.02 -13.53 -8.44
C ALA A 109 -0.72 -12.81 -8.09
N VAL A 110 -0.56 -11.57 -8.57
CA VAL A 110 0.60 -10.73 -8.24
C VAL A 110 0.68 -10.45 -6.74
N LYS A 111 -0.44 -10.11 -6.08
CA LYS A 111 -0.45 -9.88 -4.62
C LYS A 111 -0.03 -11.12 -3.83
N VAL A 112 -0.55 -12.29 -4.20
CA VAL A 112 -0.20 -13.57 -3.53
C VAL A 112 1.28 -13.90 -3.74
N VAL A 113 1.78 -13.79 -4.96
CA VAL A 113 3.20 -14.05 -5.28
C VAL A 113 4.11 -13.08 -4.54
N ALA A 114 3.80 -11.78 -4.54
CA ALA A 114 4.59 -10.77 -3.86
C ALA A 114 4.65 -11.02 -2.34
N ALA A 115 3.52 -11.34 -1.71
CA ALA A 115 3.47 -11.67 -0.29
C ALA A 115 4.31 -12.91 0.06
N ASN A 116 4.29 -13.93 -0.79
CA ASN A 116 5.11 -15.13 -0.63
C ASN A 116 6.62 -14.85 -0.82
N MET A 117 6.99 -13.92 -1.71
CA MET A 117 8.39 -13.52 -1.91
C MET A 117 9.00 -12.82 -0.70
N VAL A 118 8.22 -12.03 0.05
CA VAL A 118 8.67 -11.36 1.29
C VAL A 118 9.14 -12.39 2.32
N ARG A 119 8.46 -13.54 2.45
CA ARG A 119 8.84 -14.62 3.37
C ARG A 119 10.20 -15.25 3.04
N THR A 120 10.64 -15.16 1.78
CA THR A 120 11.87 -15.80 1.28
C THR A 120 13.07 -14.84 1.19
N ASP A 121 13.02 -13.72 1.91
CA ASP A 121 14.06 -12.66 1.93
C ASP A 121 14.32 -11.98 0.57
N LYS A 122 13.31 -12.00 -0.32
CA LYS A 122 13.34 -11.32 -1.62
C LYS A 122 12.28 -10.24 -1.73
N SER A 123 12.23 -9.38 -0.72
CA SER A 123 11.25 -8.29 -0.58
C SER A 123 11.21 -7.39 -1.83
N LEU A 124 12.37 -7.04 -2.40
CA LEU A 124 12.46 -6.16 -3.58
C LEU A 124 11.75 -6.72 -4.82
N SER A 125 11.87 -8.02 -5.09
CA SER A 125 11.18 -8.66 -6.23
C SER A 125 9.67 -8.60 -6.07
N GLY A 126 9.16 -8.82 -4.85
CA GLY A 126 7.74 -8.68 -4.53
C GLY A 126 7.24 -7.24 -4.72
N THR A 127 8.01 -6.26 -4.24
CA THR A 127 7.73 -4.83 -4.42
C THR A 127 7.61 -4.46 -5.90
N HIS A 128 8.55 -4.89 -6.75
CA HIS A 128 8.50 -4.60 -8.19
C HIS A 128 7.24 -5.14 -8.86
N LEU A 129 6.80 -6.36 -8.49
CA LEU A 129 5.55 -6.93 -8.99
C LEU A 129 4.34 -6.10 -8.57
N LEU A 130 4.27 -5.68 -7.30
CA LEU A 130 3.19 -4.81 -6.81
C LEU A 130 3.15 -3.46 -7.53
N CYS A 131 4.31 -2.86 -7.79
CA CYS A 131 4.40 -1.62 -8.58
C CYS A 131 3.87 -1.82 -10.01
N ALA A 132 4.16 -2.95 -10.65
CA ALA A 132 3.70 -3.24 -12.01
C ALA A 132 2.16 -3.29 -12.15
N VAL A 133 1.46 -3.67 -11.07
CA VAL A 133 -0.02 -3.67 -11.00
C VAL A 133 -0.61 -2.41 -10.35
N GLY A 134 0.23 -1.40 -10.05
CA GLY A 134 -0.19 -0.13 -9.46
C GLY A 134 -0.56 -0.20 -7.98
N LYS A 135 -0.14 -1.25 -7.25
CA LYS A 135 -0.42 -1.42 -5.81
C LYS A 135 0.68 -0.78 -4.95
N TYR A 136 0.89 0.52 -5.14
CA TYR A 136 2.00 1.25 -4.50
C TYR A 136 1.92 1.29 -2.97
N GLN A 137 0.72 1.38 -2.39
CA GLN A 137 0.55 1.39 -0.93
C GLN A 137 1.00 0.07 -0.28
N GLU A 138 0.69 -1.05 -0.93
CA GLU A 138 1.09 -2.40 -0.48
C GLU A 138 2.60 -2.57 -0.67
N ALA A 139 3.16 -2.08 -1.77
CA ALA A 139 4.60 -2.06 -2.03
C ALA A 139 5.38 -1.25 -0.97
N CYS A 140 4.90 -0.04 -0.62
CA CYS A 140 5.48 0.76 0.46
C CYS A 140 5.41 0.01 1.80
N SER A 141 4.30 -0.66 2.12
CA SER A 141 4.21 -1.44 3.37
C SER A 141 5.26 -2.53 3.41
N GLN A 142 5.44 -3.30 2.32
CA GLN A 142 6.44 -4.36 2.28
C GLN A 142 7.87 -3.84 2.43
N LEU A 143 8.20 -2.70 1.81
CA LEU A 143 9.50 -2.05 2.01
C LEU A 143 9.70 -1.61 3.46
N GLN A 144 8.67 -1.06 4.11
CA GLN A 144 8.74 -0.67 5.52
C GLN A 144 8.88 -1.87 6.46
N ASP A 145 8.18 -2.97 6.17
CA ASP A 145 8.29 -4.23 6.93
C ASP A 145 9.69 -4.85 6.80
N ALA A 146 10.35 -4.65 5.65
CA ALA A 146 11.74 -5.04 5.41
C ALA A 146 12.78 -4.04 5.94
N GLY A 147 12.36 -2.91 6.53
CA GLY A 147 13.26 -1.87 7.04
C GLY A 147 13.84 -0.93 5.97
N CYS A 148 13.41 -1.04 4.71
CA CYS A 148 13.81 -0.18 3.58
C CYS A 148 13.04 1.15 3.58
N TRP A 149 13.18 1.94 4.64
CA TRP A 149 12.38 3.16 4.86
C TRP A 149 12.58 4.25 3.80
N ILE A 150 13.81 4.45 3.34
CA ILE A 150 14.15 5.47 2.33
C ILE A 150 13.55 5.10 0.98
N ASP A 151 13.64 3.83 0.60
CA ASP A 151 13.05 3.32 -0.65
C ASP A 151 11.52 3.44 -0.62
N ALA A 152 10.90 3.12 0.53
CA ALA A 152 9.45 3.27 0.72
C ALA A 152 8.99 4.73 0.59
N ALA A 153 9.74 5.68 1.17
CA ALA A 153 9.44 7.10 1.08
C ALA A 153 9.62 7.63 -0.35
N THR A 154 10.66 7.18 -1.05
CA THR A 154 10.92 7.53 -2.46
C THR A 154 9.80 7.02 -3.36
N LEU A 155 9.40 5.76 -3.20
CA LEU A 155 8.29 5.17 -3.94
C LEU A 155 6.96 5.88 -3.66
N ALA A 156 6.73 6.25 -2.40
CA ALA A 156 5.53 6.98 -2.00
C ALA A 156 5.50 8.38 -2.62
N ALA A 157 6.64 9.08 -2.68
CA ALA A 157 6.72 10.41 -3.26
C ALA A 157 6.43 10.42 -4.78
N THR A 158 6.75 9.33 -5.49
CA THR A 158 6.53 9.25 -6.95
C THR A 158 5.12 8.81 -7.34
N HIS A 159 4.43 8.04 -6.48
CA HIS A 159 3.17 7.39 -6.87
C HIS A 159 1.99 7.59 -5.91
N LEU A 160 2.21 8.04 -4.68
CA LEU A 160 1.17 8.32 -3.70
C LEU A 160 0.99 9.82 -3.52
N HIS A 161 -0.22 10.24 -3.16
CA HIS A 161 -0.55 11.64 -2.95
C HIS A 161 -1.39 11.83 -1.69
N GLY A 162 -1.38 13.05 -1.17
CA GLY A 162 -2.20 13.44 -0.02
C GLY A 162 -2.00 12.54 1.19
N SER A 163 -3.10 12.00 1.72
CA SER A 163 -3.11 11.20 2.95
C SER A 163 -2.30 9.91 2.87
N ASP A 164 -2.21 9.29 1.69
CA ASP A 164 -1.52 8.01 1.57
C ASP A 164 0.00 8.18 1.60
N TYR A 165 0.52 9.26 0.99
CA TYR A 165 1.91 9.66 1.13
C TYR A 165 2.24 10.02 2.58
N ALA A 166 1.39 10.84 3.23
CA ALA A 166 1.56 11.25 4.61
C ALA A 166 1.65 10.05 5.57
N ARG A 167 0.80 9.03 5.39
CA ARG A 167 0.81 7.80 6.22
C ARG A 167 2.14 7.05 6.14
N VAL A 168 2.77 6.98 4.96
CA VAL A 168 4.08 6.33 4.79
C VAL A 168 5.15 7.06 5.62
N LEU A 169 5.17 8.40 5.55
CA LEU A 169 6.10 9.22 6.33
C LEU A 169 5.83 9.16 7.84
N GLN A 170 4.56 9.20 8.27
CA GLN A 170 4.17 9.06 9.67
C GLN A 170 4.65 7.74 10.27
N ARG A 171 4.51 6.64 9.54
CA ARG A 171 4.99 5.33 9.99
C ARG A 171 6.52 5.31 10.14
N TRP A 172 7.24 5.94 9.21
CA TRP A 172 8.69 6.09 9.31
C TRP A 172 9.10 6.96 10.52
N ALA A 173 8.41 8.08 10.75
CA ALA A 173 8.65 8.94 11.91
C ALA A 173 8.49 8.17 13.23
N GLY A 174 7.43 7.35 13.34
CA GLY A 174 7.22 6.50 14.51
C GLY A 174 8.31 5.45 14.72
N PHE A 175 8.88 4.90 13.64
CA PHE A 175 10.04 4.01 13.72
C PHE A 175 11.30 4.76 14.18
N VAL A 176 11.61 5.93 13.61
CA VAL A 176 12.78 6.72 14.02
C VAL A 176 12.68 7.14 15.49
N LEU A 177 11.49 7.49 15.96
CA LEU A 177 11.28 7.88 17.36
C LEU A 177 11.52 6.71 18.33
N ARG A 178 10.98 5.52 18.05
CA ARG A 178 11.06 4.37 18.98
C ARG A 178 12.29 3.50 18.79
N GLY A 179 12.72 3.32 17.55
CA GLY A 179 13.83 2.46 17.17
C GLY A 179 15.16 3.17 17.28
N GLU A 180 15.33 4.29 16.57
CA GLU A 180 16.59 5.03 16.55
C GLU A 180 16.75 6.01 17.72
N GLN A 181 15.67 6.29 18.46
CA GLN A 181 15.64 7.25 19.58
C GLN A 181 16.07 8.67 19.16
N ASN A 182 15.87 9.02 17.88
CA ASN A 182 16.20 10.34 17.34
C ASN A 182 14.95 11.20 17.23
N MET A 183 14.63 11.89 18.33
CA MET A 183 13.45 12.76 18.45
C MET A 183 13.39 13.82 17.34
N TRP A 184 14.52 14.50 17.06
CA TRP A 184 14.54 15.61 16.10
C TRP A 184 14.29 15.14 14.67
N ARG A 185 14.88 14.00 14.28
CA ARG A 185 14.64 13.41 12.96
C ARG A 185 13.18 12.95 12.83
N ALA A 186 12.61 12.36 13.89
CA ALA A 186 11.19 11.99 13.91
C ALA A 186 10.27 13.23 13.79
N LEU A 187 10.61 14.32 14.48
CA LEU A 187 9.87 15.58 14.41
C LEU A 187 9.86 16.14 12.98
N ILE A 188 11.01 16.17 12.31
CA ILE A 188 11.13 16.60 10.92
C ILE A 188 10.22 15.75 10.01
N LEU A 189 10.21 14.43 10.20
CA LEU A 189 9.37 13.52 9.41
C LEU A 189 7.86 13.72 9.68
N TYR A 190 7.45 13.92 10.92
CA TYR A 190 6.04 14.23 11.24
C TYR A 190 5.61 15.56 10.61
N VAL A 191 6.44 16.59 10.68
CA VAL A 191 6.16 17.89 10.04
C VAL A 191 6.06 17.74 8.53
N ALA A 192 7.00 17.02 7.90
CA ALA A 192 6.97 16.75 6.47
C ALA A 192 5.72 15.97 6.04
N ALA A 193 5.19 15.12 6.92
CA ALA A 193 3.94 14.39 6.70
C ALA A 193 2.68 15.23 6.95
N GLY A 194 2.79 16.46 7.47
CA GLY A 194 1.66 17.27 7.92
C GLY A 194 1.03 16.80 9.24
N ALA A 195 1.71 15.92 9.97
CA ALA A 195 1.29 15.28 11.21
C ALA A 195 1.64 16.15 12.44
N LEU A 196 1.09 17.37 12.48
CA LEU A 196 1.33 18.33 13.57
C LEU A 196 0.95 17.78 14.96
N PRO A 197 -0.17 17.07 15.16
CA PRO A 197 -0.51 16.52 16.48
C PRO A 197 0.54 15.55 17.00
N GLU A 198 1.04 14.64 16.17
CA GLU A 198 2.06 13.66 16.54
C GLU A 198 3.42 14.32 16.83
N ALA A 199 3.75 15.38 16.11
CA ALA A 199 4.92 16.22 16.37
C ALA A 199 4.84 16.87 17.77
N LEU A 200 3.69 17.47 18.12
CA LEU A 200 3.47 18.10 19.43
C LEU A 200 3.47 17.08 20.56
N GLU A 201 2.82 15.92 20.36
CA GLU A 201 2.81 14.84 21.33
C GLU A 201 4.22 14.34 21.63
N THR A 202 5.08 14.26 20.61
CA THR A 202 6.48 13.90 20.76
C THR A 202 7.24 14.91 21.63
N LEU A 203 7.03 16.22 21.43
CA LEU A 203 7.67 17.27 22.24
C LEU A 203 7.16 17.27 23.69
N ARG A 204 5.85 17.06 23.88
CA ARG A 204 5.21 16.96 25.20
C ARG A 204 5.76 15.76 25.99
N SER A 205 5.81 14.60 25.36
CA SER A 205 6.32 13.35 25.97
C SER A 205 7.79 13.49 26.39
N ASN A 206 8.58 14.30 25.68
CA ASN A 206 9.98 14.56 26.00
C ASN A 206 10.20 15.77 26.94
N GLN A 207 9.13 16.32 27.53
CA GLN A 207 9.18 17.47 28.44
C GLN A 207 9.93 18.67 27.84
N ARG A 208 9.63 19.02 26.58
CA ARG A 208 10.15 20.21 25.87
C ARG A 208 9.07 21.28 25.63
N PRO A 209 8.57 21.95 26.70
CA PRO A 209 7.58 23.04 26.64
C PRO A 209 7.91 24.15 25.64
N ASP A 210 9.15 24.58 25.73
CA ASP A 210 9.76 25.73 25.10
C ASP A 210 9.83 25.52 23.59
N THR A 211 10.31 24.34 23.21
CA THR A 211 10.39 23.91 21.83
C THR A 211 9.00 23.75 21.23
N ALA A 212 8.02 23.21 21.97
CA ALA A 212 6.65 23.07 21.49
C ALA A 212 5.98 24.43 21.25
N ALA A 213 6.16 25.39 22.16
CA ALA A 213 5.65 26.75 22.00
C ALA A 213 6.27 27.46 20.79
N LEU A 214 7.61 27.43 20.67
CA LEU A 214 8.31 28.03 19.52
C LEU A 214 7.93 27.37 18.20
N PHE A 215 7.78 26.03 18.19
CA PHE A 215 7.34 25.29 17.02
C PHE A 215 5.95 25.72 16.55
N LEU A 216 4.99 25.89 17.46
CA LEU A 216 3.65 26.37 17.12
C LEU A 216 3.64 27.80 16.59
N LEU A 217 4.45 28.69 17.19
CA LEU A 217 4.60 30.06 16.69
C LEU A 217 5.19 30.07 15.26
N ALA A 218 6.21 29.26 15.00
CA ALA A 218 6.79 29.12 13.67
C ALA A 218 5.78 28.56 12.65
N CYS A 219 5.01 27.53 13.02
CA CYS A 219 3.95 26.99 12.16
C CYS A 219 2.88 28.03 11.84
N HIS A 220 2.49 28.84 12.82
CA HIS A 220 1.51 29.91 12.64
C HIS A 220 2.02 30.98 11.67
N GLU A 221 3.25 31.44 11.85
CA GLU A 221 3.86 32.47 11.01
C GLU A 221 3.96 32.02 9.55
N ILE A 222 4.49 30.81 9.31
CA ILE A 222 4.60 30.22 7.97
C ILE A 222 3.21 30.05 7.33
N TYR A 223 2.23 29.58 8.10
CA TYR A 223 0.88 29.40 7.57
C TYR A 223 0.19 30.73 7.22
N SER A 224 0.39 31.76 8.05
CA SER A 224 -0.10 33.11 7.78
C SER A 224 0.46 33.64 6.46
N GLN A 225 1.78 33.47 6.23
CA GLN A 225 2.45 33.88 4.99
C GLN A 225 1.87 33.18 3.76
N ILE A 226 1.71 31.85 3.80
CA ILE A 226 1.13 31.05 2.69
C ILE A 226 -0.32 31.48 2.40
N THR A 227 -1.10 31.80 3.44
CA THR A 227 -2.49 32.25 3.30
C THR A 227 -2.58 33.65 2.71
N THR A 228 -1.64 34.55 3.04
CA THR A 228 -1.59 35.89 2.43
C THR A 228 -1.17 35.87 0.97
N GLU A 229 -0.30 34.94 0.57
CA GLU A 229 0.16 34.79 -0.83
C GLU A 229 -0.89 34.15 -1.75
N SER A 230 -1.83 33.37 -1.19
CA SER A 230 -2.86 32.65 -1.96
C SER A 230 -4.16 33.44 -2.18
N LYS A 231 -4.31 34.65 -1.60
CA LYS A 231 -5.47 35.51 -1.86
C LYS A 231 -5.28 36.32 -3.16
N PRO A 232 -6.17 36.22 -4.16
CA PRO A 232 -6.16 37.12 -5.31
C PRO A 232 -6.43 38.56 -4.85
N ALA A 233 -5.78 39.53 -5.51
CA ALA A 233 -5.67 40.94 -5.11
C ALA A 233 -6.98 41.77 -5.11
N ASP A 234 -8.16 41.15 -5.20
CA ASP A 234 -9.46 41.83 -5.27
C ASP A 234 -10.39 41.38 -4.13
N GLU A 235 -10.03 41.67 -2.88
CA GLU A 235 -11.02 41.81 -1.81
C GLU A 235 -10.70 43.03 -0.95
N VAL A 236 -11.62 44.00 -1.01
CA VAL A 236 -11.62 45.25 -0.24
C VAL A 236 -11.48 44.94 1.27
N PRO A 237 -10.64 45.68 2.03
CA PRO A 237 -10.47 45.44 3.45
C PRO A 237 -11.69 45.93 4.24
N GLY A 238 -12.67 45.05 4.41
CA GLY A 238 -13.85 45.25 5.24
C GLY A 238 -13.60 44.90 6.70
N SER A 239 -13.59 45.95 7.54
CA SER A 239 -13.79 45.96 9.01
C SER A 239 -12.92 45.04 9.86
N ALA A 240 -11.91 45.65 10.49
CA ALA A 240 -11.29 45.15 11.72
C ALA A 240 -12.38 44.99 12.79
N THR A 241 -12.71 43.75 13.13
CA THR A 241 -13.38 43.41 14.39
C THR A 241 -12.44 42.50 15.14
N GLU A 242 -12.15 42.87 16.39
CA GLU A 242 -11.32 42.17 17.37
C GLU A 242 -11.65 40.67 17.40
N ARG A 243 -10.95 39.88 16.59
CA ARG A 243 -10.87 38.44 16.75
C ARG A 243 -9.66 38.21 17.62
N SER A 244 -9.87 37.76 18.85
CA SER A 244 -8.84 37.10 19.65
C SER A 244 -7.98 36.27 18.72
N GLN A 245 -6.68 36.60 18.62
CA GLN A 245 -5.76 36.10 17.59
C GLN A 245 -5.70 34.58 17.65
N LYS A 246 -6.63 33.91 16.96
CA LYS A 246 -6.75 32.47 16.95
C LYS A 246 -5.69 31.96 16.00
N LEU A 247 -4.69 31.25 16.53
CA LEU A 247 -3.59 30.71 15.75
C LEU A 247 -4.16 29.81 14.64
N LEU A 248 -3.90 30.16 13.38
CA LEU A 248 -4.31 29.43 12.20
C LEU A 248 -3.26 28.38 11.81
N PHE A 249 -3.71 27.14 11.55
CA PHE A 249 -2.84 26.03 11.16
C PHE A 249 -3.42 25.26 9.96
N PRO A 250 -2.56 24.62 9.12
CA PRO A 250 -3.00 23.87 7.94
C PRO A 250 -3.75 22.57 8.30
N SER A 251 -3.52 22.04 9.50
CA SER A 251 -4.23 20.87 10.02
C SER A 251 -5.36 21.35 10.95
N LYS A 252 -6.61 21.00 10.61
CA LYS A 252 -7.77 21.16 11.51
C LYS A 252 -7.69 20.26 12.76
N ASN A 253 -6.65 19.45 12.90
CA ASN A 253 -6.50 18.46 13.97
C ASN A 253 -5.78 18.99 15.22
N VAL A 254 -5.32 20.24 15.23
CA VAL A 254 -4.76 20.85 16.45
C VAL A 254 -5.93 21.32 17.33
N SER A 255 -6.28 20.54 18.36
CA SER A 255 -7.36 20.89 19.30
C SER A 255 -7.06 22.18 20.08
N ASP A 256 -8.09 22.95 20.44
CA ASP A 256 -7.98 24.13 21.32
C ASP A 256 -7.34 23.76 22.68
N GLU A 257 -7.42 22.49 23.11
CA GLU A 257 -6.71 21.97 24.30
C GLU A 257 -5.19 21.93 24.15
N ASN A 258 -4.65 21.62 22.96
CA ASN A 258 -3.20 21.69 22.71
C ASN A 258 -2.69 23.13 22.76
N LEU A 259 -3.50 24.09 22.33
CA LEU A 259 -3.24 25.53 22.42
C LEU A 259 -3.23 26.00 23.89
N ILE A 260 -4.19 25.55 24.70
CA ILE A 260 -4.25 25.83 26.15
C ILE A 260 -3.06 25.19 26.87
N ALA A 261 -2.77 23.91 26.59
CA ALA A 261 -1.64 23.22 27.18
C ALA A 261 -0.33 23.96 26.90
N VAL A 262 -0.11 24.43 25.68
CA VAL A 262 1.08 25.22 25.31
C VAL A 262 1.15 26.54 26.07
N SER A 263 0.03 27.21 26.35
CA SER A 263 0.01 28.39 27.21
C SER A 263 0.37 28.08 28.67
N GLU A 264 -0.04 26.92 29.20
CA GLU A 264 0.34 26.46 30.54
C GLU A 264 1.83 26.08 30.59
N VAL A 265 2.35 25.38 29.57
CA VAL A 265 3.77 25.01 29.53
C VAL A 265 4.67 26.22 29.24
N PHE A 266 4.17 27.24 28.54
CA PHE A 266 4.81 28.56 28.39
C PHE A 266 4.84 29.31 29.73
N GLY A 267 3.78 29.26 30.53
CA GLY A 267 3.75 29.81 31.89
C GLY A 267 4.78 29.14 32.82
N GLN A 268 4.89 27.81 32.76
CA GLN A 268 5.93 27.07 33.49
C GLN A 268 7.35 27.41 33.02
N TYR A 269 7.54 27.62 31.71
CA TYR A 269 8.81 28.06 31.14
C TYR A 269 9.18 29.50 31.56
N GLN A 270 8.22 30.43 31.55
CA GLN A 270 8.39 31.78 32.07
C GLN A 270 8.78 31.77 33.55
N GLN A 271 8.11 30.95 34.37
CA GLN A 271 8.48 30.76 35.78
C GLN A 271 9.91 30.22 35.92
N LYS A 272 10.29 29.22 35.14
CA LYS A 272 11.63 28.61 35.19
C LYS A 272 12.73 29.57 34.74
N LEU A 273 12.47 30.40 33.72
CA LEU A 273 13.38 31.48 33.30
C LEU A 273 13.53 32.57 34.37
N ILE A 274 12.44 32.94 35.04
CA ILE A 274 12.50 33.90 36.16
C ILE A 274 13.33 33.31 37.31
N HIS A 275 13.18 32.02 37.65
CA HIS A 275 14.00 31.38 38.69
C HIS A 275 15.49 31.30 38.31
N LEU A 276 15.80 31.03 37.03
CA LEU A 276 17.17 31.01 36.49
C LEU A 276 17.83 32.41 36.46
N CYS A 277 17.05 33.47 36.27
CA CYS A 277 17.56 34.85 36.29
C CYS A 277 17.70 35.43 37.70
N MET A 278 17.21 34.75 38.74
CA MET A 278 17.11 35.29 40.11
C MET A 278 18.03 34.59 41.12
N ASP A 279 18.95 33.70 40.71
CA ASP A 279 19.90 32.97 41.59
C ASP A 279 19.26 32.34 42.85
N MET A 280 18.04 31.80 42.74
CA MET A 280 17.36 31.15 43.86
C MET A 280 16.95 29.73 43.47
N GLU A 281 17.58 28.72 44.10
CA GLU A 281 17.16 27.32 43.98
C GLU A 281 15.74 27.15 44.55
N PRO A 282 14.86 26.37 43.89
CA PRO A 282 13.50 26.17 44.36
C PRO A 282 13.50 25.36 45.66
N ILE A 283 13.03 25.98 46.74
CA ILE A 283 12.82 25.30 48.02
C ILE A 283 11.65 24.33 47.86
N VAL A 284 11.97 23.05 47.84
CA VAL A 284 10.99 21.96 47.85
C VAL A 284 10.48 21.81 49.29
N ASN A 285 9.18 22.06 49.51
CA ASN A 285 8.41 21.54 50.65
C ASN A 285 7.34 20.60 50.12
#